data_AF-A0A8D8BUJ3-F1
#
_entry.id   AF-A0A8D8BUJ3-F1
#
_cell.length_a   1.000
_cell.length_b   1.000
_cell.length_c   1.000
_cell.angle_alpha   90.00
_cell.angle_beta   90.00
_cell.angle_gamma   90.00
#
_symmetry.space_group_name_H-M   'P 1'
#
loop_
_entity.id
_entity.type
_entity.pdbx_description
1 polymer ?
#
loop_
_entity_poly.entity_id
_entity_poly.type
_entity_poly.pdbx_seq_one_letter_code
_entity_poly.pdbx_strand_id
1 'polypeptide(L)'
;MRFLLALAACLLAAPTSWTLSLYGFNQVKYLENLDLKLAKSSDQQQQQLSPVILVPGDGGSRIDANLDKTAADFGCYRKTDQFYDIWLNKEQLAPWDIDCWSDNLRLVYNNVTRKTSNSPGVTIRFPGWGYSETVEWIDTSHAAVSAYYVNLANALVQNGYHRGVSIRGAPYDFRKAPSK
;
A
#
# COMPACT_ATOMS: atom_id res chain seq x y z
N MET A 1 50.66 17.20 -24.31
CA MET A 1 50.26 16.92 -22.90
C MET A 1 49.49 18.09 -22.24
N ARG A 2 48.58 18.75 -22.97
CA ARG A 2 47.72 19.83 -22.44
C ARG A 2 46.24 19.43 -22.31
N PHE A 3 45.92 18.15 -22.45
CA PHE A 3 44.54 17.63 -22.42
C PHE A 3 44.19 16.79 -21.19
N LEU A 4 45.06 16.71 -20.17
CA LEU A 4 44.83 15.90 -18.96
C LEU A 4 44.51 16.71 -17.69
N LEU A 5 44.40 18.04 -17.77
CA LEU A 5 44.15 18.89 -16.60
C LEU A 5 42.72 19.46 -16.50
N ALA A 6 41.85 19.23 -17.49
CA ALA A 6 40.48 19.76 -17.48
C ALA A 6 39.43 18.82 -16.86
N LEU A 7 39.77 17.55 -16.57
CA LEU A 7 38.83 16.57 -16.00
C LEU A 7 38.87 16.46 -14.47
N ALA A 8 39.86 17.06 -13.81
CA ALA A 8 40.00 16.98 -12.35
C ALA A 8 39.33 18.13 -11.57
N ALA A 9 38.82 19.16 -12.24
CA ALA A 9 38.24 20.34 -11.57
C ALA A 9 36.71 20.28 -11.36
N CYS A 10 36.01 19.30 -11.95
CA CYS A 10 34.55 19.20 -11.83
C CYS A 10 34.07 18.26 -10.70
N LEU A 11 35.00 17.59 -10.00
CA LEU A 11 34.69 16.67 -8.89
C LEU A 11 34.78 17.30 -7.49
N LEU A 12 35.09 18.60 -7.39
CA LEU A 12 35.24 19.29 -6.09
C LEU A 12 34.23 20.41 -5.83
N ALA A 13 33.18 20.53 -6.65
CA ALA A 13 32.14 21.56 -6.48
C ALA A 13 30.71 21.03 -6.64
N ALA A 14 30.47 19.74 -6.35
CA ALA A 14 29.12 19.31 -6.01
C ALA A 14 28.95 19.60 -4.51
N PRO A 15 28.15 20.61 -4.10
CA PRO A 15 27.87 20.81 -2.70
C PRO A 15 27.32 19.51 -2.15
N THR A 16 27.98 19.00 -1.12
CA THR A 16 27.55 17.89 -0.27
C THR A 16 26.32 18.30 0.52
N SER A 17 25.24 18.64 -0.19
CA SER A 17 23.90 18.62 0.33
C SER A 17 23.38 17.20 0.20
N TRP A 18 24.02 16.29 0.94
CA TRP A 18 23.31 15.13 1.48
C TRP A 18 22.35 15.65 2.54
N THR A 19 21.41 16.52 2.16
CA THR A 19 20.15 16.58 2.87
C THR A 19 19.58 15.19 2.73
N LEU A 20 19.50 14.47 3.86
CA LEU A 20 18.83 13.19 4.00
C LEU A 20 17.55 13.18 3.15
N SER A 21 17.63 12.63 1.94
CA SER A 21 16.43 12.31 1.18
C SER A 21 15.85 11.09 1.87
N LEU A 22 14.98 11.35 2.85
CA LEU A 22 14.17 10.33 3.54
C LEU A 22 13.21 9.60 2.57
N TYR A 23 13.21 9.99 1.30
CA TYR A 23 12.34 9.49 0.23
C TYR A 23 13.11 8.74 -0.86
N GLY A 24 14.30 8.22 -0.55
CA GLY A 24 15.01 7.30 -1.45
C GLY A 24 14.25 5.99 -1.63
N PHE A 25 14.05 5.56 -2.89
CA PHE A 25 13.67 4.19 -3.22
C PHE A 25 14.60 3.24 -2.44
N ASN A 26 14.05 2.45 -1.51
CA ASN A 26 14.71 1.53 -0.55
C ASN A 26 14.93 2.01 0.91
N GLN A 27 14.45 3.18 1.34
CA GLN A 27 14.61 3.64 2.74
C GLN A 27 13.28 3.98 3.43
N VAL A 28 12.18 3.33 3.06
CA VAL A 28 10.89 3.55 3.71
C VAL A 28 10.82 2.74 5.00
N LYS A 29 11.18 3.36 6.12
CA LYS A 29 11.00 2.76 7.44
C LYS A 29 9.59 3.08 7.94
N TYR A 30 8.79 2.05 8.21
CA TYR A 30 7.59 2.23 9.03
C TYR A 30 8.04 2.59 10.45
N LEU A 31 7.74 3.81 10.89
CA LEU A 31 8.15 4.29 12.19
C LEU A 31 7.04 4.03 13.20
N GLU A 32 7.04 2.82 13.77
CA GLU A 32 6.22 2.52 14.93
C GLU A 32 6.48 3.52 16.05
N ASN A 33 5.39 3.97 16.67
CA ASN A 33 5.40 4.85 17.83
C ASN A 33 6.15 6.18 17.58
N LEU A 34 6.10 6.69 16.34
CA LEU A 34 6.73 7.97 15.98
C LEU A 34 6.14 9.13 16.77
N ASP A 35 4.85 9.11 17.02
CA ASP A 35 4.13 10.04 17.90
C ASP A 35 4.73 10.06 19.31
N LEU A 36 4.99 8.89 19.91
CA LEU A 36 5.64 8.80 21.23
C LEU A 36 7.10 9.30 21.20
N LYS A 37 7.80 9.11 20.07
CA LYS A 37 9.17 9.61 19.89
C LYS A 37 9.21 11.13 19.71
N LEU A 38 8.21 11.72 19.05
CA LEU A 38 8.09 13.16 18.84
C LEU A 38 7.54 13.88 20.07
N ALA A 39 6.70 13.24 20.89
CA ALA A 39 6.19 13.80 22.15
C ALA A 39 7.30 14.17 23.16
N LYS A 40 8.52 13.63 22.99
CA LYS A 40 9.67 13.96 23.83
C LYS A 40 10.32 15.31 23.48
N SER A 41 9.94 15.92 22.35
CA SER A 41 10.38 17.28 21.98
C SER A 41 9.20 18.07 21.42
N SER A 42 8.52 18.86 22.24
CA SER A 42 8.38 20.30 22.01
C SER A 42 7.25 20.96 22.79
N ASP A 43 7.58 22.17 23.24
CA ASP A 43 6.71 23.28 23.59
C ASP A 43 6.04 23.84 22.31
N GLN A 44 5.38 22.98 21.52
CA GLN A 44 4.68 23.40 20.30
C GLN A 44 3.26 23.84 20.61
N GLN A 45 2.95 25.10 20.29
CA GLN A 45 1.59 25.62 20.23
C GLN A 45 0.71 24.61 19.50
N GLN A 46 -0.34 24.15 20.18
CA GLN A 46 -1.26 23.13 19.69
C GLN A 46 -2.03 23.71 18.48
N GLN A 47 -1.47 23.56 17.29
CA GLN A 47 -2.12 23.94 16.05
C GLN A 47 -3.36 23.07 15.86
N GLN A 48 -4.49 23.70 15.57
CA GLN A 48 -5.70 22.97 15.23
C GLN A 48 -5.53 22.36 13.84
N LEU A 49 -5.33 21.05 13.77
CA LEU A 49 -5.15 20.29 12.53
C LEU A 49 -6.48 19.74 12.02
N SER A 50 -6.71 19.84 10.71
CA SER A 50 -7.86 19.20 10.05
C SER A 50 -7.58 17.70 9.84
N PRO A 51 -8.50 16.78 10.17
CA PRO A 51 -8.30 15.35 9.92
C PRO A 51 -8.09 15.04 8.44
N VAL A 52 -7.24 14.04 8.14
CA VAL A 52 -6.92 13.57 6.80
C VAL A 52 -7.46 12.16 6.58
N ILE A 53 -8.21 11.97 5.50
CA ILE A 53 -8.69 10.67 5.04
C ILE A 53 -7.95 10.31 3.75
N LEU A 54 -7.25 9.19 3.76
CA LEU A 54 -6.52 8.63 2.63
C LEU A 54 -7.44 7.72 1.84
N VAL A 55 -7.85 8.17 0.66
CA VAL A 55 -8.60 7.38 -0.33
C VAL A 55 -7.63 6.95 -1.43
N PRO A 56 -7.31 5.66 -1.56
CA PRO A 56 -6.33 5.18 -2.54
C PRO A 56 -6.85 5.24 -3.98
N GLY A 57 -5.95 5.04 -4.94
CA GLY A 57 -6.31 4.75 -6.32
C GLY A 57 -6.53 3.26 -6.58
N ASP A 58 -6.55 2.88 -7.87
CA ASP A 58 -6.59 1.49 -8.30
C ASP A 58 -5.34 0.72 -7.84
N GLY A 59 -5.52 -0.49 -7.30
CA GLY A 59 -4.45 -1.28 -6.69
C GLY A 59 -3.89 -0.74 -5.36
N GLY A 60 -4.36 0.42 -4.88
CA GLY A 60 -3.73 1.17 -3.79
C GLY A 60 -4.12 0.75 -2.37
N SER A 61 -4.70 -0.44 -2.19
CA SER A 61 -5.03 -0.99 -0.87
C SER A 61 -4.94 -2.50 -0.85
N ARG A 62 -4.83 -3.08 0.35
CA ARG A 62 -4.86 -4.54 0.53
C ARG A 62 -6.21 -5.16 0.18
N ILE A 63 -6.17 -6.42 -0.24
CA ILE A 63 -7.32 -7.30 -0.43
C ILE A 63 -7.07 -8.60 0.31
N ASP A 64 -8.07 -9.06 1.06
CA ASP A 64 -8.11 -10.43 1.55
C ASP A 64 -9.16 -11.26 0.80
N ALA A 65 -8.89 -12.55 0.62
CA ALA A 65 -9.80 -13.52 0.04
C ALA A 65 -10.06 -14.70 1.00
N ASN A 66 -11.24 -15.30 0.90
CA ASN A 66 -11.56 -16.60 1.47
C ASN A 66 -12.27 -17.46 0.41
N LEU A 67 -11.87 -18.73 0.31
CA LEU A 67 -12.31 -19.63 -0.76
C LEU A 67 -13.23 -20.74 -0.23
N ASP A 68 -14.30 -21.00 -0.97
CA ASP A 68 -15.21 -22.15 -0.86
C ASP A 68 -15.74 -22.50 -2.26
N LYS A 69 -14.83 -22.87 -3.16
CA LYS A 69 -15.08 -23.14 -4.58
C LYS A 69 -15.50 -24.60 -4.77
N THR A 70 -16.53 -24.83 -5.58
CA THR A 70 -16.96 -26.18 -5.98
C THR A 70 -16.01 -26.82 -6.99
N ALA A 71 -15.31 -26.01 -7.78
CA ALA A 71 -14.31 -26.42 -8.76
C ALA A 71 -13.17 -25.39 -8.81
N ALA A 72 -11.96 -25.86 -9.09
CA ALA A 72 -10.78 -25.03 -9.34
C ALA A 72 -9.86 -25.76 -10.31
N ASP A 73 -9.07 -24.99 -11.07
CA ASP A 73 -8.07 -25.50 -11.99
C ASP A 73 -6.97 -26.29 -11.26
N PHE A 74 -6.22 -27.10 -12.01
CA PHE A 74 -5.17 -27.94 -11.45
C PHE A 74 -4.10 -27.08 -10.77
N GLY A 75 -3.80 -27.38 -9.50
CA GLY A 75 -2.85 -26.61 -8.69
C GLY A 75 -3.48 -25.51 -7.84
N CYS A 76 -4.73 -25.12 -8.09
CA CYS A 76 -5.40 -24.06 -7.33
C CYS A 76 -6.14 -24.59 -6.10
N TYR A 77 -6.07 -23.85 -5.00
CA TYR A 77 -6.84 -24.14 -3.80
C TYR A 77 -8.34 -23.92 -4.04
N ARG A 78 -9.15 -24.88 -3.56
CA ARG A 78 -10.61 -24.78 -3.59
C ARG A 78 -11.17 -24.13 -2.34
N LYS A 79 -10.54 -24.35 -1.20
CA LYS A 79 -11.04 -23.93 0.11
C LYS A 79 -9.92 -23.35 0.95
N THR A 80 -10.23 -22.31 1.74
CA THR A 80 -9.34 -21.80 2.78
C THR A 80 -10.10 -21.71 4.10
N ASP A 81 -9.42 -22.03 5.21
CA ASP A 81 -10.04 -22.00 6.54
C ASP A 81 -10.30 -20.58 7.03
N GLN A 82 -9.48 -19.64 6.59
CA GLN A 82 -9.51 -18.23 6.98
C GLN A 82 -9.23 -17.33 5.79
N PHE A 83 -9.39 -16.03 6.01
CA PHE A 83 -8.99 -15.03 5.03
C PHE A 83 -7.47 -14.99 4.89
N TYR A 84 -6.97 -14.88 3.66
CA TYR A 84 -5.56 -14.68 3.35
C TYR A 84 -5.38 -13.43 2.49
N ASP A 85 -4.19 -12.84 2.54
CA ASP A 85 -3.82 -11.69 1.73
C ASP A 85 -3.65 -12.12 0.26
N ILE A 86 -4.57 -11.70 -0.59
CA ILE A 86 -4.54 -12.01 -2.03
C ILE A 86 -3.92 -10.87 -2.84
N TRP A 87 -3.93 -9.64 -2.29
CA TRP A 87 -3.29 -8.48 -2.90
C TRP A 87 -2.79 -7.48 -1.84
N LEU A 88 -1.59 -6.94 -1.96
CA LEU A 88 -0.49 -7.43 -2.80
C LEU A 88 0.22 -8.56 -2.08
N ASN A 89 0.33 -9.71 -2.74
CA ASN A 89 1.11 -10.85 -2.29
C ASN A 89 1.93 -11.33 -3.50
N LYS A 90 3.27 -11.29 -3.41
CA LYS A 90 4.14 -11.53 -4.57
C LYS A 90 4.18 -13.01 -4.95
N GLU A 91 3.99 -13.89 -3.97
CA GLU A 91 3.94 -15.32 -4.15
C GLU A 91 2.74 -15.69 -5.05
N GLN A 92 1.60 -15.03 -4.86
CA GLN A 92 0.42 -15.18 -5.73
C GLN A 92 0.66 -14.73 -7.19
N LEU A 93 1.70 -13.92 -7.45
CA LEU A 93 2.03 -13.41 -8.78
C LEU A 93 3.10 -14.26 -9.50
N ALA A 94 3.57 -15.35 -8.89
CA ALA A 94 4.51 -16.25 -9.51
C ALA A 94 3.87 -16.97 -10.72
N PRO A 95 4.66 -17.40 -11.73
CA PRO A 95 4.11 -18.03 -12.95
C PRO A 95 3.23 -19.26 -12.72
N TRP A 96 3.42 -19.97 -11.61
CA TRP A 96 2.64 -21.15 -11.25
C TRP A 96 1.38 -20.83 -10.40
N ASP A 97 1.27 -19.63 -9.84
CA ASP A 97 0.14 -19.19 -8.99
C ASP A 97 -0.74 -18.11 -9.67
N ILE A 98 -0.22 -17.43 -10.69
CA ILE A 98 -0.88 -16.27 -11.32
C ILE A 98 -2.26 -16.61 -11.92
N ASP A 99 -2.44 -17.83 -12.45
CA ASP A 99 -3.73 -18.28 -12.99
C ASP A 99 -4.75 -18.48 -11.87
N CYS A 100 -4.33 -19.05 -10.74
CA CYS A 100 -5.17 -19.19 -9.55
C CYS A 100 -5.55 -17.82 -8.97
N TRP A 101 -4.57 -16.91 -8.89
CA TRP A 101 -4.80 -15.53 -8.45
C TRP A 101 -5.81 -14.80 -9.34
N SER A 102 -5.64 -14.90 -10.66
CA SER A 102 -6.54 -14.30 -11.65
C SER A 102 -7.96 -14.85 -11.55
N ASP A 103 -8.13 -16.18 -11.46
CA ASP A 103 -9.45 -16.79 -11.29
C ASP A 103 -10.11 -16.42 -9.95
N ASN A 104 -9.34 -16.18 -8.90
CA ASN A 104 -9.89 -15.76 -7.61
C ASN A 104 -10.28 -14.28 -7.58
N LEU A 105 -9.51 -13.38 -8.19
CA LEU A 105 -9.78 -11.94 -8.17
C LEU A 105 -10.71 -11.42 -9.27
N ARG A 106 -10.91 -12.17 -10.36
CA ARG A 106 -11.79 -11.73 -11.46
C ARG A 106 -13.21 -11.42 -10.98
N LEU A 107 -13.85 -10.50 -11.70
CA LEU A 107 -15.25 -10.20 -11.55
C LEU A 107 -16.07 -10.93 -12.61
N VAL A 108 -17.21 -11.48 -12.20
CA VAL A 108 -18.20 -12.06 -13.11
C VAL A 108 -19.24 -11.00 -13.43
N TYR A 109 -19.37 -10.68 -14.72
CA TYR A 109 -20.36 -9.70 -15.18
C TYR A 109 -21.69 -10.37 -15.52
N ASN A 110 -22.78 -9.87 -14.97
CA ASN A 110 -24.13 -10.28 -15.33
C ASN A 110 -24.72 -9.29 -16.34
N ASN A 111 -24.95 -9.74 -17.57
CA ASN A 111 -25.42 -8.91 -18.69
C ASN A 111 -26.86 -8.40 -18.53
N VAL A 112 -27.71 -9.08 -17.74
CA VAL A 112 -29.10 -8.70 -17.47
C VAL A 112 -29.16 -7.62 -16.39
N THR A 113 -28.56 -7.88 -15.23
CA THR A 113 -28.59 -6.94 -14.08
C THR A 113 -27.59 -5.80 -14.23
N ARG A 114 -26.64 -5.92 -15.17
CA ARG A 114 -25.53 -4.99 -15.40
C ARG A 114 -24.61 -4.81 -14.17
N LYS A 115 -24.56 -5.81 -13.28
CA LYS A 115 -23.75 -5.82 -12.06
C LYS A 115 -22.61 -6.83 -12.15
N THR A 116 -21.59 -6.61 -11.32
CA THR A 116 -20.48 -7.54 -11.11
C THR A 116 -20.59 -8.26 -9.78
N SER A 117 -20.26 -9.55 -9.76
CA SER A 117 -20.04 -10.34 -8.55
C SER A 117 -18.61 -10.86 -8.50
N ASN A 118 -18.15 -11.31 -7.34
CA ASN A 118 -16.89 -12.04 -7.24
C ASN A 118 -16.97 -13.35 -8.04
N SER A 119 -15.81 -13.98 -8.24
CA SER A 119 -15.75 -15.37 -8.69
C SER A 119 -16.59 -16.30 -7.80
N PRO A 120 -17.23 -17.34 -8.37
CA PRO A 120 -18.00 -18.30 -7.60
C PRO A 120 -17.16 -18.94 -6.49
N GLY A 121 -17.71 -18.98 -5.27
CA GLY A 121 -17.01 -19.50 -4.10
C GLY A 121 -15.88 -18.61 -3.58
N VAL A 122 -15.79 -17.34 -4.00
CA VAL A 122 -14.76 -16.42 -3.50
C VAL A 122 -15.38 -15.24 -2.76
N THR A 123 -15.04 -15.13 -1.48
CA THR A 123 -15.37 -13.96 -0.65
C THR A 123 -14.17 -13.02 -0.63
N ILE A 124 -14.41 -11.75 -0.93
CA ILE A 124 -13.37 -10.70 -0.95
C ILE A 124 -13.71 -9.65 0.10
N ARG A 125 -12.71 -9.17 0.84
CA ARG A 125 -12.82 -8.02 1.73
C ARG A 125 -11.64 -7.09 1.59
N PHE A 126 -11.85 -5.83 1.96
CA PHE A 126 -10.84 -4.78 1.99
C PHE A 126 -10.58 -4.43 3.46
N PRO A 127 -9.49 -4.94 4.06
CA PRO A 127 -9.25 -4.76 5.48
C PRO A 127 -8.82 -3.32 5.82
N GLY A 128 -8.92 -2.97 7.10
CA GLY A 128 -8.33 -1.75 7.63
C GLY A 128 -9.14 -0.47 7.44
N TRP A 129 -10.45 -0.54 7.15
CA TRP A 129 -11.29 0.65 7.10
C TRP A 129 -11.19 1.47 8.41
N GLY A 130 -10.89 2.76 8.30
CA GLY A 130 -10.65 3.65 9.45
C GLY A 130 -9.23 3.62 10.01
N TYR A 131 -8.36 2.73 9.52
CA TYR A 131 -6.92 2.72 9.80
C TYR A 131 -6.16 2.97 8.49
N SER A 132 -5.01 3.64 8.55
CA SER A 132 -4.28 4.02 7.33
C SER A 132 -3.31 2.96 6.83
N GLU A 133 -3.00 1.95 7.65
CA GLU A 133 -1.91 1.01 7.35
C GLU A 133 -2.12 0.23 6.05
N THR A 134 -3.35 -0.22 5.75
CA THR A 134 -3.66 -1.02 4.55
C THR A 134 -3.67 -0.22 3.24
N VAL A 135 -3.58 1.11 3.33
CA VAL A 135 -3.40 2.03 2.18
C VAL A 135 -2.02 2.66 2.18
N GLU A 136 -1.27 2.57 3.28
CA GLU A 136 0.13 2.97 3.37
C GLU A 136 1.06 1.91 2.76
N TRP A 137 0.77 0.64 3.06
CA TRP A 137 1.48 -0.54 2.59
C TRP A 137 0.49 -1.50 1.94
N ILE A 138 0.63 -1.70 0.63
CA ILE A 138 -0.28 -2.60 -0.08
C ILE A 138 0.09 -4.09 0.08
N ASP A 139 1.26 -4.41 0.63
CA ASP A 139 1.72 -5.76 0.99
C ASP A 139 1.85 -5.87 2.52
N THR A 140 1.45 -7.00 3.10
CA THR A 140 1.52 -7.28 4.54
C THR A 140 2.96 -7.37 5.06
N SER A 141 3.91 -7.72 4.19
CA SER A 141 5.34 -7.82 4.51
C SER A 141 6.04 -6.46 4.62
N HIS A 142 5.37 -5.35 4.27
CA HIS A 142 5.97 -4.00 4.14
C HIS A 142 7.19 -3.98 3.22
N ALA A 143 7.22 -4.83 2.20
CA ALA A 143 8.26 -4.78 1.18
C ALA A 143 8.33 -3.38 0.56
N ALA A 144 9.53 -2.82 0.38
CA ALA A 144 9.70 -1.44 -0.10
C ALA A 144 8.99 -1.15 -1.43
N VAL A 145 8.87 -2.15 -2.32
CA VAL A 145 8.14 -2.06 -3.59
C VAL A 145 6.63 -1.84 -3.42
N SER A 146 6.07 -2.16 -2.25
CA SER A 146 4.66 -2.00 -1.88
C SER A 146 4.38 -0.70 -1.10
N ALA A 147 5.40 0.13 -0.88
CA ALA A 147 5.22 1.42 -0.23
C ALA A 147 4.35 2.33 -1.11
N TYR A 148 3.15 2.68 -0.63
CA TYR A 148 2.22 3.55 -1.34
C TYR A 148 2.05 4.88 -0.59
N TYR A 149 1.11 4.99 0.36
CA TYR A 149 0.94 6.22 1.15
C TYR A 149 1.83 6.35 2.39
N VAL A 150 2.67 5.37 2.72
CA VAL A 150 3.48 5.40 3.94
C VAL A 150 4.38 6.65 4.04
N ASN A 151 4.93 7.15 2.94
CA ASN A 151 5.73 8.38 2.94
C ASN A 151 4.88 9.64 3.22
N LEU A 152 3.68 9.71 2.66
CA LEU A 152 2.72 10.78 2.94
C LEU A 152 2.29 10.74 4.41
N ALA A 153 1.93 9.56 4.92
CA ALA A 153 1.55 9.39 6.32
C ALA A 153 2.71 9.71 7.27
N ASN A 154 3.94 9.33 6.95
CA ASN A 154 5.13 9.72 7.72
C ASN A 154 5.32 11.24 7.77
N ALA A 155 5.16 11.93 6.63
CA ALA A 155 5.25 13.38 6.58
C ALA A 155 4.16 14.04 7.44
N LEU A 156 2.92 13.52 7.41
CA LEU A 156 1.85 14.00 8.27
C LEU A 156 2.17 13.79 9.75
N VAL A 157 2.65 12.60 10.15
CA VAL A 157 3.01 12.34 11.54
C VAL A 157 4.15 13.24 12.03
N GLN A 158 5.12 13.54 11.17
CA GLN A 158 6.18 14.53 11.47
C GLN A 158 5.63 15.94 11.72
N ASN A 159 4.42 16.24 11.25
CA ASN A 159 3.71 17.51 11.45
C ASN A 159 2.61 17.41 12.53
N GLY A 160 2.71 16.47 13.46
CA GLY A 160 1.82 16.37 14.62
C GLY A 160 0.51 15.61 14.38
N TYR A 161 0.38 14.91 13.25
CA TYR A 161 -0.74 14.00 13.03
C TYR A 161 -0.53 12.64 13.70
N HIS A 162 -1.61 11.92 13.97
CA HIS A 162 -1.61 10.60 14.60
C HIS A 162 -2.39 9.60 13.73
N ARG A 163 -1.74 8.51 13.34
CA ARG A 163 -2.38 7.38 12.63
C ARG A 163 -3.50 6.80 13.49
N GLY A 164 -4.63 6.46 12.86
CA GLY A 164 -5.79 5.93 13.57
C GLY A 164 -6.51 6.96 14.44
N VAL A 165 -6.15 8.25 14.36
CA VAL A 165 -6.88 9.36 14.99
C VAL A 165 -7.14 10.45 13.95
N SER A 166 -6.12 11.24 13.61
CA SER A 166 -6.20 12.33 12.62
C SER A 166 -5.73 11.93 11.21
N ILE A 167 -5.16 10.74 11.05
CA ILE A 167 -4.95 10.09 9.74
C ILE A 167 -5.78 8.81 9.69
N ARG A 168 -6.67 8.70 8.72
CA ARG A 168 -7.58 7.57 8.52
C ARG A 168 -7.44 7.02 7.09
N GLY A 169 -7.56 5.72 6.90
CA GLY A 169 -7.63 5.09 5.57
C GLY A 169 -9.05 4.73 5.20
N ALA A 170 -9.39 4.89 3.92
CA ALA A 170 -10.67 4.51 3.34
C ALA A 170 -10.46 3.55 2.15
N PRO A 171 -10.00 2.31 2.39
CA PRO A 171 -9.88 1.30 1.35
C PRO A 171 -11.28 0.93 0.82
N TYR A 172 -11.34 0.58 -0.46
CA TYR A 172 -12.57 0.24 -1.17
C TYR A 172 -12.28 -0.81 -2.25
N ASP A 173 -13.34 -1.45 -2.77
CA ASP A 173 -13.22 -2.40 -3.87
C ASP A 173 -12.88 -1.70 -5.18
N PHE A 174 -11.59 -1.44 -5.40
CA PHE A 174 -11.09 -0.73 -6.57
C PHE A 174 -11.29 -1.49 -7.89
N ARG A 175 -11.67 -2.76 -7.83
CA ARG A 175 -12.07 -3.54 -9.01
C ARG A 175 -13.44 -3.11 -9.54
N LYS A 176 -14.22 -2.37 -8.76
CA LYS A 176 -15.61 -1.98 -9.06
C LYS A 176 -15.73 -0.48 -9.30
N ALA A 177 -16.61 -0.13 -10.22
CA ALA A 177 -17.04 1.24 -10.41
C ALA A 177 -18.05 1.66 -9.30
N PRO A 178 -18.16 2.96 -8.99
CA PRO A 178 -19.27 3.47 -8.20
C PRO A 178 -20.61 3.11 -8.83
N SER A 179 -21.55 2.61 -8.03
CA SER A 179 -22.92 2.35 -8.51
C SER A 179 -23.67 3.66 -8.72
N LYS A 180 -24.50 3.71 -9.76
CA LYS A 180 -25.54 4.73 -9.94
C LYS A 180 -26.81 4.34 -9.18
#